data_AF-A0A5Q4SXR4-F1
#
_entry.id   AF-A0A5Q4SXR4-F1
#
_cell.length_a   1.000
_cell.length_b   1.000
_cell.length_c   1.000
_cell.angle_alpha   90.00
_cell.angle_beta   90.00
_cell.angle_gamma   90.00
#
_symmetry.space_group_name_H-M   'P 1'
#
loop_
_entity.id
_entity.type
_entity.pdbx_description
1 polymer ?
#
loop_
_entity_poly.entity_id
_entity_poly.type
_entity_poly.pdbx_seq_one_letter_code
_entity_poly.pdbx_strand_id
1 'polypeptide(L)'
;MTTVTGRIIGHARPDRVEVRATLVDAAGRRAVGYVGSVEGEIVGPVTAFPDQAGAWSLDLVANALVVSDVGDTLWEVMEGRALDGTPVLTHILVPEDGPWWVGDVRVDLGDAPTGGSTVLYVPGADGQAGLSAYEVWLGEGNAGSEAVFLESLRGPAGEPGQDGAPGAPGANGTDGVDGAKGDTGDTGPQGPQPPLGDAGTGPTVALRSDDPSTTNARTPIAHATSHATGGSDLLTPAAIGALPASGGIVTGNLAVTGAALGEDKPAAHGIAAWCYDPALAVNSTALVNGSLYLVRVDIAAAVTVTKLYWWVGNSGSSPVAGQNHVGLYSSAGTLLASANADAAVSSAALKTTTITGQALTAGAFYWVGMLFNASVPPTLTRASGWTGVNVAANLGLTAATSRFAINGTGRTSLPATITPASNVGTDFAGPWVAIGT
;
A
#
# COMPACT_ATOMS: atom_id res chain seq x y z
N MET A 1 -1.30 10.31 -32.56
CA MET A 1 0.02 10.52 -33.22
C MET A 1 0.93 11.04 -32.14
N THR A 2 1.86 10.21 -31.70
CA THR A 2 2.60 10.45 -30.46
C THR A 2 4.00 10.91 -30.79
N THR A 3 4.20 12.22 -30.76
CA THR A 3 5.48 12.84 -31.07
C THR A 3 6.35 12.86 -29.81
N VAL A 4 7.50 12.18 -29.89
CA VAL A 4 8.53 12.20 -28.86
C VAL A 4 9.67 13.10 -29.30
N THR A 5 10.09 13.99 -28.41
CA THR A 5 11.17 14.94 -28.65
C THR A 5 12.29 14.77 -27.63
N GLY A 6 13.53 14.98 -28.07
CA GLY A 6 14.72 14.88 -27.23
C GLY A 6 15.88 15.73 -27.75
N ARG A 7 16.98 15.77 -26.98
CA ARG A 7 18.16 16.57 -27.31
C ARG A 7 19.46 15.87 -26.92
N ILE A 8 20.37 15.69 -27.89
CA ILE A 8 21.74 15.24 -27.64
C ILE A 8 22.58 16.41 -27.14
N ILE A 9 23.26 16.23 -26.00
CA ILE A 9 24.13 17.22 -25.37
C ILE A 9 25.56 16.66 -25.34
N GLY A 10 26.58 17.54 -25.45
CA GLY A 10 27.98 17.15 -25.26
C GLY A 10 28.68 16.55 -26.48
N HIS A 11 27.97 16.25 -27.57
CA HIS A 11 28.59 15.77 -28.81
C HIS A 11 29.02 16.92 -29.74
N ALA A 12 30.23 16.86 -30.29
CA ALA A 12 30.77 17.94 -31.15
C ALA A 12 30.07 18.07 -32.51
N ARG A 13 29.39 17.02 -32.99
CA ARG A 13 28.60 16.98 -34.23
C ARG A 13 27.33 16.14 -34.02
N PRO A 14 26.32 16.66 -33.29
CA PRO A 14 25.13 15.88 -32.97
C PRO A 14 24.28 15.59 -34.22
N ASP A 15 24.41 16.40 -35.27
CA ASP A 15 23.80 16.24 -36.59
C ASP A 15 24.22 14.97 -37.34
N ARG A 16 25.30 14.30 -36.90
CA ARG A 16 25.81 13.07 -37.51
C ARG A 16 25.42 11.80 -36.78
N VAL A 17 24.63 11.93 -35.72
CA VAL A 17 24.20 10.80 -34.88
C VAL A 17 22.84 10.32 -35.39
N GLU A 18 22.72 9.01 -35.63
CA GLU A 18 21.42 8.40 -35.92
C GLU A 18 20.74 8.07 -34.59
N VAL A 19 19.58 8.68 -34.34
CA VAL A 19 18.68 8.28 -33.25
C VAL A 19 17.71 7.26 -33.80
N ARG A 20 17.63 6.08 -33.19
CA ARG A 20 16.78 4.98 -33.65
C ARG A 20 15.88 4.48 -32.53
N ALA A 21 14.57 4.54 -32.72
CA ALA A 21 13.58 3.98 -31.81
C ALA A 21 13.05 2.63 -32.31
N THR A 22 12.97 1.64 -31.42
CA THR A 22 12.44 0.30 -31.68
C THR A 22 11.40 -0.06 -30.63
N LEU A 23 10.25 -0.58 -31.05
CA LEU A 23 9.23 -1.09 -30.14
C LEU A 23 9.73 -2.37 -29.45
N VAL A 24 9.61 -2.44 -28.12
CA VAL A 24 10.10 -3.57 -27.30
C VAL A 24 9.04 -4.05 -26.28
N ASP A 25 9.17 -5.30 -25.83
CA ASP A 25 8.41 -5.84 -24.71
C ASP A 25 9.00 -5.39 -23.36
N ALA A 26 8.32 -5.68 -22.26
CA ALA A 26 8.78 -5.34 -20.90
C ALA A 26 10.12 -5.99 -20.50
N ALA A 27 10.61 -6.95 -21.29
CA ALA A 27 11.91 -7.58 -21.12
C ALA A 27 12.98 -7.04 -22.09
N GLY A 28 12.70 -5.96 -22.82
CA GLY A 28 13.61 -5.31 -23.77
C GLY A 28 13.79 -6.05 -25.09
N ARG A 29 12.98 -7.09 -25.36
CA ARG A 29 13.04 -7.79 -26.65
C ARG A 29 12.21 -7.04 -27.67
N ARG A 30 12.70 -6.94 -28.91
CA ARG A 30 11.94 -6.33 -30.01
C ARG A 30 10.53 -6.93 -30.08
N ALA A 31 9.53 -6.10 -29.84
CA ALA A 31 8.15 -6.49 -29.94
C ALA A 31 7.76 -6.47 -31.42
N VAL A 32 7.47 -7.65 -31.96
CA VAL A 32 6.76 -7.80 -33.22
C VAL A 32 5.28 -7.85 -32.84
N GLY A 33 4.44 -7.03 -33.46
CA GLY A 33 3.05 -6.81 -33.05
C GLY A 33 2.33 -8.11 -32.70
N TYR A 34 1.81 -8.20 -31.48
CA TYR A 34 1.07 -9.37 -31.02
C TYR A 34 -0.37 -9.26 -31.52
N VAL A 35 -0.68 -9.95 -32.62
CA VAL A 35 -2.06 -10.24 -33.03
C VAL A 35 -2.20 -11.76 -33.03
N GLY A 36 -3.00 -12.30 -32.11
CA GLY A 36 -3.26 -13.75 -32.04
C GLY A 36 -4.00 -14.35 -33.24
N SER A 37 -4.32 -13.53 -34.27
CA SER A 37 -5.14 -13.95 -35.40
C SER A 37 -4.64 -13.55 -36.80
N VAL A 38 -3.56 -12.76 -36.96
CA VAL A 38 -3.05 -12.39 -38.30
C VAL A 38 -1.53 -12.17 -38.29
N GLU A 39 -0.82 -12.80 -39.22
CA GLU A 39 0.62 -12.61 -39.45
C GLU A 39 0.88 -11.35 -40.30
N GLY A 40 1.73 -10.45 -39.82
CA GLY A 40 2.46 -9.51 -40.67
C GLY A 40 2.03 -8.05 -40.69
N GLU A 41 2.46 -7.28 -39.69
CA GLU A 41 2.94 -5.91 -39.95
C GLU A 41 4.06 -5.60 -38.95
N ILE A 42 5.30 -5.63 -39.44
CA ILE A 42 6.48 -5.34 -38.63
C ILE A 42 6.53 -3.83 -38.44
N VAL A 43 6.35 -3.35 -37.20
CA VAL A 43 6.74 -1.98 -36.85
C VAL A 43 8.26 -1.91 -37.02
N GLY A 44 8.68 -1.24 -38.09
CA GLY A 44 10.09 -0.97 -38.37
C GLY A 44 10.65 0.00 -37.34
N PRO A 45 11.98 0.00 -37.12
CA PRO A 45 12.60 1.04 -36.33
C PRO A 45 12.37 2.41 -36.97
N VAL A 46 12.03 3.41 -36.16
CA VAL A 46 11.87 4.80 -36.60
C VAL A 46 13.19 5.54 -36.35
N THR A 47 13.66 6.31 -37.32
CA THR A 47 14.96 6.98 -37.24
C THR A 47 14.84 8.48 -37.43
N ALA A 48 15.60 9.25 -36.66
CA ALA A 48 15.75 10.69 -36.82
C ALA A 48 17.22 11.09 -36.74
N PHE A 49 17.53 12.21 -37.40
CA PHE A 49 18.83 12.87 -37.28
C PHE A 49 18.62 14.18 -36.51
N PRO A 50 19.37 14.41 -35.42
CA PRO A 50 19.30 15.66 -34.68
C PRO A 50 19.72 16.86 -35.53
N ASP A 51 19.28 18.05 -35.15
CA ASP A 51 19.77 19.30 -35.72
C ASP A 51 21.14 19.70 -35.14
N GLN A 52 21.68 20.83 -35.59
CA GLN A 52 22.97 21.36 -35.09
C GLN A 52 22.97 21.69 -33.59
N ALA A 53 21.80 21.96 -33.00
CA ALA A 53 21.62 22.18 -31.58
C ALA A 53 21.41 20.87 -30.79
N GLY A 54 21.38 19.74 -31.50
CA GLY A 54 21.17 18.39 -30.97
C GLY A 54 19.72 17.99 -30.79
N ALA A 55 18.75 18.80 -31.21
CA ALA A 55 17.33 18.50 -31.04
C ALA A 55 16.85 17.51 -32.10
N TRP A 56 16.06 16.52 -31.68
CA TRP A 56 15.45 15.53 -32.57
C TRP A 56 13.98 15.30 -32.20
N SER A 57 13.21 14.81 -33.16
CA SER A 57 11.79 14.48 -33.02
C SER A 57 11.47 13.18 -33.76
N LEU A 58 10.74 12.30 -33.11
CA LEU A 58 10.27 11.03 -33.66
C LEU A 58 8.76 10.94 -33.50
N ASP A 59 8.08 10.55 -34.56
CA ASP A 59 6.68 10.15 -34.47
C ASP A 59 6.62 8.65 -34.17
N LEU A 60 6.20 8.32 -32.95
CA LEU A 60 6.13 6.96 -32.46
C LEU A 60 4.67 6.52 -32.48
N VAL A 61 4.23 6.05 -33.65
CA VAL A 61 2.91 5.42 -33.80
C VAL A 61 3.11 3.92 -33.83
N ALA A 62 2.64 3.24 -32.78
CA ALA A 62 2.43 1.80 -32.91
C ALA A 62 1.31 1.57 -33.94
N ASN A 63 1.42 0.50 -34.72
CA ASN A 63 0.36 0.12 -35.65
C ASN A 63 -0.99 0.09 -34.90
N ALA A 64 -2.08 0.54 -35.54
CA ALA A 64 -3.44 0.59 -34.98
C ALA A 64 -3.96 -0.77 -34.45
N LEU A 65 -3.22 -1.85 -34.66
CA LEU A 65 -3.49 -3.21 -34.20
C LEU A 65 -2.68 -3.62 -32.96
N VAL A 66 -1.76 -2.78 -32.46
CA VAL A 66 -1.04 -3.00 -31.20
C VAL A 66 -1.88 -2.41 -30.07
N VAL A 67 -2.75 -3.23 -29.48
CA VAL A 67 -3.59 -2.84 -28.35
C VAL A 67 -2.84 -3.17 -27.06
N SER A 68 -2.40 -2.13 -26.35
CA SER A 68 -1.99 -2.24 -24.96
C SER A 68 -3.23 -2.02 -24.09
N ASP A 69 -3.45 -2.85 -23.07
CA ASP A 69 -4.61 -2.73 -22.17
C ASP A 69 -4.66 -1.39 -21.40
N VAL A 70 -3.56 -0.63 -21.43
CA VAL A 70 -3.40 0.72 -20.84
C VAL A 70 -3.17 1.82 -21.89
N GLY A 71 -3.14 1.49 -23.18
CA GLY A 71 -2.83 2.44 -24.27
C GLY A 71 -1.34 2.79 -24.42
N ASP A 72 -0.48 2.31 -23.51
CA ASP A 72 0.95 2.64 -23.49
C ASP A 72 1.81 1.64 -24.28
N THR A 73 2.81 2.16 -24.99
CA THR A 73 3.80 1.37 -25.74
C THR A 73 5.21 1.60 -25.20
N LEU A 74 6.02 0.55 -25.08
CA LEU A 74 7.41 0.66 -24.63
C LEU A 74 8.36 0.71 -25.83
N TRP A 75 9.16 1.76 -25.91
CA TRP A 75 10.14 1.96 -26.96
C TRP A 75 11.55 2.04 -26.41
N GLU A 76 12.48 1.37 -27.08
CA GLU A 76 13.91 1.49 -26.87
C GLU A 76 14.48 2.47 -27.89
N VAL A 77 15.04 3.58 -27.42
CA VAL A 77 15.68 4.62 -28.22
C VAL A 77 17.19 4.49 -28.10
N MET A 78 17.85 4.20 -29.21
CA MET A 78 19.30 4.21 -29.34
C MET A 78 19.75 5.59 -29.82
N GLU A 79 20.42 6.36 -28.96
CA GLU A 79 20.88 7.72 -29.26
C GLU A 79 22.35 7.77 -29.74
N GLY A 80 22.95 6.61 -29.98
CA GLY A 80 24.33 6.49 -30.45
C GLY A 80 25.06 5.29 -29.83
N ARG A 81 26.39 5.30 -29.93
CA ARG A 81 27.28 4.30 -29.33
C ARG A 81 28.37 5.01 -28.54
N ALA A 82 28.74 4.43 -27.41
CA ALA A 82 29.92 4.82 -26.66
C ALA A 82 31.21 4.52 -27.46
N LEU A 83 32.35 5.06 -27.00
CA LEU A 83 33.66 4.90 -27.67
C LEU A 83 34.11 3.45 -27.81
N ASP A 84 33.61 2.55 -26.95
CA ASP A 84 33.85 1.10 -26.98
C ASP A 84 32.91 0.34 -27.94
N GLY A 85 31.98 1.05 -28.60
CA GLY A 85 30.99 0.48 -29.52
C GLY A 85 29.68 0.04 -28.85
N THR A 86 29.58 0.12 -27.53
CA THR A 86 28.37 -0.23 -26.77
C THR A 86 27.23 0.75 -27.11
N PRO A 87 26.02 0.27 -27.46
CA PRO A 87 24.89 1.15 -27.75
C PRO A 87 24.43 1.89 -26.49
N VAL A 88 24.10 3.17 -26.65
CA VAL A 88 23.48 3.97 -25.58
C VAL A 88 21.96 3.85 -25.76
N LEU A 89 21.31 3.16 -24.83
CA LEU A 89 19.89 2.78 -24.93
C LEU A 89 19.08 3.44 -23.82
N THR A 90 17.97 4.06 -24.21
CA THR A 90 16.98 4.68 -23.31
C THR A 90 15.63 4.02 -23.54
N HIS A 91 14.98 3.53 -22.48
CA HIS A 91 13.64 2.94 -22.57
C HIS A 91 12.60 3.99 -22.18
N ILE A 92 11.61 4.21 -23.04
CA ILE A 92 10.54 5.20 -22.84
C ILE A 92 9.17 4.55 -22.95
N LEU A 93 8.28 4.91 -22.01
CA LEU A 93 6.86 4.57 -22.09
C LEU A 93 6.14 5.68 -22.84
N VAL A 94 5.41 5.31 -23.89
CA VAL A 94 4.78 6.23 -24.85
C VAL A 94 3.27 5.99 -24.85
N PRO A 95 2.47 6.91 -24.29
CA PRO A 95 1.01 6.81 -24.29
C PRO A 95 0.38 6.93 -25.68
N GLU A 96 -0.86 6.47 -25.81
CA GLU A 96 -1.60 6.41 -27.08
C GLU A 96 -1.78 7.78 -27.74
N ASP A 97 -1.88 8.86 -26.94
CA ASP A 97 -2.12 10.22 -27.40
C ASP A 97 -1.31 11.27 -26.63
N GLY A 98 -0.85 12.31 -27.33
CA GLY A 98 -0.25 13.52 -26.74
C GLY A 98 1.20 13.79 -27.18
N PRO A 99 1.70 15.03 -27.03
CA PRO A 99 3.13 15.35 -27.19
C PRO A 99 3.91 15.04 -25.90
N TRP A 100 5.09 14.42 -26.02
CA TRP A 100 5.90 14.03 -24.87
C TRP A 100 7.37 14.44 -25.00
N TRP A 101 8.00 14.73 -23.86
CA TRP A 101 9.37 15.21 -23.77
C TRP A 101 10.21 14.33 -22.85
N VAL A 102 11.39 13.92 -23.33
CA VAL A 102 12.30 12.99 -22.64
C VAL A 102 13.36 13.72 -21.80
N GLY A 103 13.32 15.05 -21.69
CA GLY A 103 14.26 15.78 -20.84
C GLY A 103 15.57 16.20 -21.53
N ASP A 104 16.35 17.04 -20.85
CA ASP A 104 17.79 17.21 -21.10
C ASP A 104 18.52 15.97 -20.55
N VAL A 105 18.44 14.85 -21.26
CA VAL A 105 19.13 13.62 -20.84
C VAL A 105 20.64 13.85 -20.95
N ARG A 106 21.33 13.78 -19.81
CA ARG A 106 22.80 13.80 -19.77
C ARG A 106 23.34 12.47 -20.31
N VAL A 107 23.45 12.33 -21.62
CA VAL A 107 24.44 11.41 -22.19
C VAL A 107 25.72 12.21 -22.34
N ASP A 108 26.52 12.26 -21.27
CA ASP A 108 27.90 12.72 -21.43
C ASP A 108 28.65 11.65 -22.22
N LEU A 109 28.85 11.90 -23.52
CA LEU A 109 29.64 11.03 -24.39
C LEU A 109 31.15 11.16 -24.11
N GLY A 110 31.55 11.98 -23.14
CA GLY A 110 32.90 12.04 -22.57
C GLY A 110 32.99 11.31 -21.23
N ASP A 111 33.79 10.23 -21.20
CA ASP A 111 34.31 9.49 -20.04
C ASP A 111 33.32 9.00 -18.95
N ALA A 112 32.01 9.20 -19.09
CA ALA A 112 31.00 8.70 -18.16
C ALA A 112 30.66 7.21 -18.43
N PRO A 113 30.44 6.39 -17.38
CA PRO A 113 30.12 4.98 -17.53
C PRO A 113 28.73 4.83 -18.18
N THR A 114 28.76 4.54 -19.47
CA THR A 114 27.60 4.30 -20.33
C THR A 114 27.23 2.81 -20.23
N GLY A 115 26.00 2.51 -19.78
CA GLY A 115 25.53 1.12 -19.64
C GLY A 115 24.43 0.88 -18.61
N GLY A 116 24.03 1.88 -17.82
CA GLY A 116 22.84 1.76 -16.96
C GLY A 116 21.59 2.22 -17.69
N SER A 117 20.80 1.28 -18.22
CA SER A 117 19.47 1.56 -18.77
C SER A 117 18.66 2.37 -17.77
N THR A 118 18.50 3.67 -17.99
CA THR A 118 17.69 4.54 -17.14
C THR A 118 16.28 4.50 -17.68
N VAL A 119 15.36 3.88 -16.96
CA VAL A 119 13.93 4.08 -17.19
C VAL A 119 13.63 5.49 -16.71
N LEU A 120 13.43 6.42 -17.64
CA LEU A 120 12.96 7.74 -17.29
C LEU A 120 11.44 7.65 -17.12
N TYR A 121 10.96 7.69 -15.87
CA TYR A 121 9.57 8.04 -15.61
C TYR A 121 9.39 9.48 -16.07
N VAL A 122 8.68 9.69 -17.18
CA VAL A 122 8.25 11.01 -17.60
C VAL A 122 7.07 11.36 -16.68
N PRO A 123 7.22 12.27 -15.70
CA PRO A 123 6.06 12.70 -14.95
C PRO A 123 5.06 13.28 -15.96
N GLY A 124 3.80 12.86 -15.86
CA GLY A 124 2.73 13.46 -16.63
C GLY A 124 2.75 14.98 -16.46
N ALA A 125 2.20 15.71 -17.44
CA ALA A 125 2.07 17.15 -17.35
C ALA A 125 1.52 17.52 -15.96
N ASP A 126 2.15 18.49 -15.29
CA ASP A 126 1.58 19.07 -14.07
C ASP A 126 0.10 19.31 -14.33
N GLY A 127 -0.77 18.80 -13.45
CA GLY A 127 -2.18 19.10 -13.54
C GLY A 127 -2.33 20.61 -13.65
N GLN A 128 -3.26 21.08 -14.50
CA GLN A 128 -3.49 22.52 -14.63
C GLN A 128 -3.60 23.12 -13.23
N ALA A 129 -2.82 24.17 -12.95
CA ALA A 129 -2.89 24.87 -11.69
C ALA A 129 -4.37 25.16 -11.40
N GLY A 130 -4.85 24.70 -10.25
CA GLY A 130 -6.23 24.97 -9.85
C GLY A 130 -6.47 26.48 -9.86
N LEU A 131 -7.71 26.88 -10.09
CA LEU A 131 -8.10 28.30 -10.07
C LEU A 131 -7.57 28.95 -8.79
N SER A 132 -6.92 30.10 -8.93
CA SER A 132 -6.53 30.92 -7.78
C SER A 132 -7.76 31.31 -6.96
N ALA A 133 -7.57 31.62 -5.67
CA ALA A 133 -8.67 32.07 -4.82
C ALA A 133 -9.39 33.31 -5.40
N TYR A 134 -8.68 34.14 -6.17
CA TYR A 134 -9.24 35.26 -6.92
C TYR A 134 -10.08 34.82 -8.12
N GLU A 135 -9.64 33.83 -8.89
CA GLU A 135 -10.42 33.28 -10.01
C GLU A 135 -11.66 32.50 -9.55
N VAL A 136 -11.57 31.80 -8.41
CA VAL A 136 -12.75 31.21 -7.74
C VAL A 136 -13.70 32.32 -7.28
N TRP A 137 -13.18 33.39 -6.68
CA TRP A 137 -13.98 34.55 -6.27
C TRP A 137 -14.69 35.22 -7.45
N LEU A 138 -14.04 35.36 -8.61
CA LEU A 138 -14.67 35.82 -9.85
C LEU A 138 -15.74 34.81 -10.35
N GLY A 139 -15.47 33.51 -10.24
CA GLY A 139 -16.38 32.43 -10.62
C GLY A 139 -17.69 32.39 -9.80
N GLU A 140 -17.65 32.85 -8.55
CA GLU A 140 -18.83 33.03 -7.67
C GLU A 140 -19.66 34.28 -8.03
N GLY A 141 -19.36 34.96 -9.16
CA GLY A 141 -20.11 36.11 -9.66
C GLY A 141 -19.63 37.47 -9.14
N ASN A 142 -18.48 37.52 -8.45
CA ASN A 142 -17.89 38.77 -8.03
C ASN A 142 -17.10 39.42 -9.18
N ALA A 143 -16.96 40.75 -9.15
CA ALA A 143 -16.18 41.51 -10.12
C ALA A 143 -15.32 42.56 -9.41
N GLY A 144 -14.08 42.73 -9.85
CA GLY A 144 -13.13 43.67 -9.24
C GLY A 144 -11.69 43.26 -9.57
N SER A 145 -10.72 44.03 -9.12
CA SER A 145 -9.30 43.67 -9.20
C SER A 145 -8.88 42.79 -8.01
N GLU A 146 -7.68 42.20 -8.04
CA GLU A 146 -7.12 41.46 -6.89
C GLU A 146 -7.07 42.31 -5.61
N ALA A 147 -6.92 43.63 -5.72
CA ALA A 147 -6.98 44.54 -4.58
C ALA A 147 -8.38 44.58 -3.93
N VAL A 148 -9.44 44.52 -4.76
CA VAL A 148 -10.83 44.43 -4.29
C VAL A 148 -11.08 43.08 -3.62
N PHE A 149 -10.53 42.00 -4.18
CA PHE A 149 -10.58 40.68 -3.58
C PHE A 149 -9.90 40.63 -2.21
N LEU A 150 -8.68 41.16 -2.08
CA LEU A 150 -7.97 41.20 -0.80
C LEU A 150 -8.69 42.05 0.26
N GLU A 151 -9.36 43.13 -0.14
CA GLU A 151 -10.18 43.92 0.78
C GLU A 151 -11.46 43.17 1.20
N SER A 152 -12.03 42.33 0.31
CA SER A 152 -13.19 41.48 0.64
C SER A 152 -12.87 40.41 1.70
N LEU A 153 -11.61 40.00 1.82
CA LEU A 153 -11.14 39.06 2.84
C LEU A 153 -10.92 39.73 4.20
N ARG A 154 -10.89 41.06 4.26
CA ARG A 154 -10.74 41.80 5.50
C ARG A 154 -12.11 41.94 6.16
N GLY A 155 -12.35 41.17 7.22
CA GLY A 155 -13.55 41.34 8.04
C GLY A 155 -13.64 42.76 8.63
N PRO A 156 -14.86 43.25 8.94
CA PRO A 156 -15.03 44.53 9.61
C PRO A 156 -14.26 44.55 10.95
N ALA A 157 -13.76 45.72 11.35
CA ALA A 157 -13.21 45.90 12.69
C ALA A 157 -14.28 45.52 13.73
N GLY A 158 -13.89 44.78 14.77
CA GLY A 158 -14.83 44.37 15.82
C GLY A 158 -15.44 45.59 16.50
N GLU A 159 -16.76 45.56 16.73
CA GLU A 159 -17.46 46.61 17.47
C GLU A 159 -16.84 46.78 18.87
N PRO A 160 -16.73 48.02 19.38
CA PRO A 160 -16.38 48.26 20.78
C PRO A 160 -17.33 47.47 21.71
N GLY A 161 -16.77 46.88 22.78
CA GLY A 161 -17.56 46.12 23.75
C GLY A 161 -18.63 46.98 24.40
N GLN A 162 -19.86 46.46 24.50
CA GLN A 162 -20.98 47.19 25.11
C GLN A 162 -20.82 47.29 26.62
N ASP A 163 -21.17 48.45 27.18
CA ASP A 163 -21.26 48.68 28.62
C ASP A 163 -22.29 47.72 29.27
N GLY A 164 -21.96 47.21 30.46
CA GLY A 164 -22.81 46.26 31.19
C GLY A 164 -24.07 46.92 31.76
N ALA A 165 -25.24 46.40 31.40
CA ALA A 165 -26.53 46.82 31.98
C ALA A 165 -26.84 46.01 33.25
N PRO A 166 -27.22 46.66 34.37
CA PRO A 166 -28.56 46.39 34.92
C PRO A 166 -29.18 47.58 35.73
N GLY A 167 -30.48 47.62 36.01
CA GLY A 167 -31.44 46.52 36.00
C GLY A 167 -32.92 46.93 35.94
N ALA A 168 -33.76 45.89 35.95
CA ALA A 168 -35.22 45.89 35.85
C ALA A 168 -35.90 46.34 37.17
N PRO A 169 -37.24 46.44 37.32
CA PRO A 169 -38.31 46.03 36.42
C PRO A 169 -39.58 46.93 36.38
N GLY A 170 -40.52 46.61 35.49
CA GLY A 170 -41.94 46.98 35.63
C GLY A 170 -42.81 45.92 34.94
N ALA A 171 -43.75 45.35 35.70
CA ALA A 171 -44.46 44.12 35.36
C ALA A 171 -45.62 44.26 34.35
N ASN A 172 -45.78 43.16 33.63
CA ASN A 172 -46.79 42.67 32.69
C ASN A 172 -48.17 43.34 32.60
N GLY A 173 -48.61 43.52 31.35
CA GLY A 173 -50.01 43.53 30.94
C GLY A 173 -50.35 42.26 30.16
N THR A 174 -51.53 41.70 30.41
CA THR A 174 -52.00 40.35 30.08
C THR A 174 -52.57 40.17 28.67
N ASP A 175 -52.28 38.99 28.11
CA ASP A 175 -52.99 38.05 27.25
C ASP A 175 -54.08 38.50 26.26
N GLY A 176 -53.97 37.94 25.05
CA GLY A 176 -55.06 37.70 24.11
C GLY A 176 -54.87 36.36 23.39
N VAL A 177 -55.63 35.35 23.86
CA VAL A 177 -56.03 34.10 23.19
C VAL A 177 -56.71 34.39 21.83
N ASP A 178 -56.89 33.53 20.83
CA ASP A 178 -56.62 32.11 20.54
C ASP A 178 -56.82 31.95 19.01
N GLY A 179 -56.43 30.81 18.42
CA GLY A 179 -56.98 30.42 17.12
C GLY A 179 -56.32 29.20 16.47
N ALA A 180 -56.62 27.99 16.95
CA ALA A 180 -56.24 26.75 16.30
C ALA A 180 -57.06 26.47 15.02
N LYS A 181 -56.41 26.03 13.94
CA LYS A 181 -56.97 25.23 12.82
C LYS A 181 -55.82 24.81 11.88
N GLY A 182 -55.67 23.59 11.38
CA GLY A 182 -56.36 22.30 11.50
C GLY A 182 -55.64 21.31 10.56
N ASP A 183 -55.56 20.04 10.92
CA ASP A 183 -54.78 19.02 10.20
C ASP A 183 -55.44 18.53 8.89
N THR A 184 -54.63 18.12 7.92
CA THR A 184 -55.00 17.39 6.69
C THR A 184 -53.73 16.71 6.17
N GLY A 185 -53.60 15.43 5.83
CA GLY A 185 -54.42 14.20 5.88
C GLY A 185 -53.53 13.08 5.28
N ASP A 186 -53.62 11.83 5.76
CA ASP A 186 -52.69 10.74 5.39
C ASP A 186 -52.84 10.21 3.95
N THR A 187 -51.71 9.85 3.35
CA THR A 187 -51.59 9.21 2.01
C THR A 187 -51.87 7.70 2.07
N GLY A 188 -52.66 7.17 1.13
CA GLY A 188 -53.16 5.79 1.13
C GLY A 188 -52.15 4.67 0.77
N PRO A 189 -52.50 3.39 1.02
CA PRO A 189 -51.57 2.25 0.93
C PRO A 189 -51.34 1.72 -0.50
N GLN A 190 -50.18 1.09 -0.70
CA GLN A 190 -49.73 0.48 -1.96
C GLN A 190 -50.37 -0.90 -2.22
N GLY A 191 -50.70 -1.20 -3.49
CA GLY A 191 -51.40 -2.44 -3.90
C GLY A 191 -50.52 -3.70 -4.00
N PRO A 192 -51.13 -4.91 -3.98
CA PRO A 192 -50.40 -6.20 -3.93
C PRO A 192 -49.90 -6.70 -5.30
N GLN A 193 -48.82 -7.48 -5.28
CA GLN A 193 -48.19 -8.13 -6.43
C GLN A 193 -48.85 -9.48 -6.77
N PRO A 194 -48.98 -9.89 -8.05
CA PRO A 194 -49.67 -11.13 -8.44
C PRO A 194 -48.82 -12.41 -8.24
N PRO A 195 -49.45 -13.59 -8.05
CA PRO A 195 -48.77 -14.86 -7.83
C PRO A 195 -48.17 -15.46 -9.11
N LEU A 196 -47.04 -16.15 -8.96
CA LEU A 196 -46.30 -16.87 -10.01
C LEU A 196 -47.06 -18.14 -10.43
N GLY A 197 -47.36 -18.28 -11.72
CA GLY A 197 -48.24 -19.30 -12.28
C GLY A 197 -47.60 -20.67 -12.55
N ASP A 198 -48.48 -21.68 -12.62
CA ASP A 198 -48.25 -23.10 -12.86
C ASP A 198 -47.41 -23.38 -14.12
N ALA A 199 -46.20 -23.93 -13.96
CA ALA A 199 -45.41 -24.46 -15.06
C ALA A 199 -45.03 -25.94 -14.80
N GLY A 200 -45.68 -26.85 -15.53
CA GLY A 200 -45.10 -28.13 -15.97
C GLY A 200 -45.31 -29.37 -15.09
N THR A 201 -46.45 -30.05 -15.21
CA THR A 201 -46.74 -31.37 -14.59
C THR A 201 -46.51 -32.56 -15.55
N GLY A 202 -45.47 -32.51 -16.38
CA GLY A 202 -45.15 -33.56 -17.36
C GLY A 202 -44.13 -34.60 -16.85
N PRO A 203 -44.22 -35.89 -17.24
CA PRO A 203 -43.33 -36.97 -16.79
C PRO A 203 -41.89 -36.87 -17.32
N THR A 204 -41.58 -35.89 -18.17
CA THR A 204 -40.24 -35.62 -18.72
C THR A 204 -39.51 -34.48 -18.01
N VAL A 205 -40.06 -33.96 -16.90
CA VAL A 205 -39.46 -32.87 -16.12
C VAL A 205 -38.53 -33.46 -15.05
N ALA A 206 -37.24 -33.15 -15.14
CA ALA A 206 -36.20 -33.72 -14.26
C ALA A 206 -36.19 -33.15 -12.83
N LEU A 207 -36.87 -32.03 -12.59
CA LEU A 207 -36.94 -31.35 -11.29
C LEU A 207 -38.36 -30.84 -11.06
N ARG A 208 -39.02 -31.33 -10.01
CA ARG A 208 -40.37 -30.88 -9.62
C ARG A 208 -40.26 -29.65 -8.73
N SER A 209 -41.26 -28.76 -8.77
CA SER A 209 -41.28 -27.54 -7.96
C SER A 209 -41.34 -27.79 -6.45
N ASP A 210 -41.61 -29.02 -6.03
CA ASP A 210 -41.64 -29.49 -4.63
C ASP A 210 -40.33 -30.19 -4.21
N ASP A 211 -39.29 -30.18 -5.05
CA ASP A 211 -37.99 -30.75 -4.69
C ASP A 211 -37.31 -29.91 -3.59
N PRO A 212 -37.04 -30.45 -2.40
CA PRO A 212 -36.44 -29.68 -1.31
C PRO A 212 -35.03 -29.16 -1.62
N SER A 213 -34.32 -29.71 -2.63
CA SER A 213 -33.06 -29.14 -3.12
C SER A 213 -33.20 -27.78 -3.79
N THR A 214 -34.42 -27.40 -4.22
CA THR A 214 -34.73 -26.09 -4.82
C THR A 214 -35.23 -25.06 -3.80
N THR A 215 -35.31 -25.42 -2.51
CA THR A 215 -35.78 -24.52 -1.43
C THR A 215 -34.68 -23.70 -0.75
N ASN A 216 -33.42 -23.84 -1.19
CA ASN A 216 -32.36 -22.94 -0.74
C ASN A 216 -32.59 -21.56 -1.37
N ALA A 217 -33.19 -20.65 -0.60
CA ALA A 217 -33.35 -19.24 -0.93
C ALA A 217 -32.00 -18.51 -0.90
N ARG A 218 -31.04 -18.95 -1.71
CA ARG A 218 -30.01 -18.05 -2.22
C ARG A 218 -30.70 -17.20 -3.27
N THR A 219 -30.83 -15.91 -3.03
CA THR A 219 -31.24 -14.95 -4.07
C THR A 219 -30.32 -15.19 -5.28
N PRO A 220 -30.81 -15.77 -6.39
CA PRO A 220 -29.97 -15.99 -7.54
C PRO A 220 -29.58 -14.61 -8.05
N ILE A 221 -28.27 -14.34 -8.14
CA ILE A 221 -27.79 -13.20 -8.93
C ILE A 221 -28.35 -13.42 -10.33
N ALA A 222 -28.99 -12.39 -10.90
CA ALA A 222 -29.65 -12.50 -12.19
C ALA A 222 -28.71 -13.16 -13.20
N HIS A 223 -29.11 -14.35 -13.66
CA HIS A 223 -28.43 -15.06 -14.70
C HIS A 223 -28.55 -14.27 -16.01
N ALA A 224 -27.48 -14.17 -16.81
CA ALA A 224 -27.50 -13.44 -18.07
C ALA A 224 -28.72 -13.82 -18.92
N THR A 225 -29.36 -12.83 -19.56
CA THR A 225 -30.64 -12.98 -20.29
C THR A 225 -30.54 -13.89 -21.52
N SER A 226 -29.33 -14.25 -21.94
CA SER A 226 -29.07 -15.28 -22.93
C SER A 226 -27.69 -15.93 -22.69
N HIS A 227 -27.61 -17.23 -23.00
CA HIS A 227 -26.35 -17.96 -23.17
C HIS A 227 -26.15 -18.24 -24.66
N ALA A 228 -24.91 -18.13 -25.13
CA ALA A 228 -24.53 -18.62 -26.44
C ALA A 228 -24.54 -20.16 -26.46
N THR A 229 -25.05 -20.75 -27.54
CA THR A 229 -25.09 -22.20 -27.74
C THR A 229 -23.69 -22.82 -27.62
N GLY A 230 -23.55 -23.84 -26.77
CA GLY A 230 -22.28 -24.55 -26.58
C GLY A 230 -21.38 -24.01 -25.45
N GLY A 231 -21.88 -23.10 -24.60
CA GLY A 231 -21.12 -22.59 -23.46
C GLY A 231 -20.03 -21.59 -23.86
N SER A 232 -20.18 -20.95 -25.02
CA SER A 232 -19.24 -19.93 -25.53
C SER A 232 -19.50 -18.55 -24.92
N ASP A 233 -20.19 -18.47 -23.79
CA ASP A 233 -20.32 -17.22 -23.05
C ASP A 233 -18.95 -16.85 -22.50
N LEU A 234 -18.47 -15.68 -22.88
CA LEU A 234 -17.21 -15.18 -22.39
C LEU A 234 -17.35 -14.89 -20.90
N LEU A 235 -16.75 -15.75 -20.06
CA LEU A 235 -16.41 -15.40 -18.68
C LEU A 235 -15.33 -14.32 -18.74
N THR A 236 -15.74 -13.07 -18.86
CA THR A 236 -14.81 -11.95 -18.74
C THR A 236 -14.29 -11.91 -17.30
N PRO A 237 -13.04 -11.46 -17.06
CA PRO A 237 -12.52 -11.25 -15.71
C PRO A 237 -13.49 -10.47 -14.82
N ALA A 238 -14.17 -9.46 -15.37
CA ALA A 238 -15.21 -8.70 -14.69
C ALA A 238 -16.41 -9.57 -14.23
N ALA A 239 -16.81 -10.57 -15.02
CA ALA A 239 -17.93 -11.46 -14.71
C ALA A 239 -17.66 -12.39 -13.52
N ILE A 240 -16.39 -12.61 -13.15
CA ILE A 240 -15.98 -13.38 -11.97
C ILE A 240 -15.48 -12.48 -10.83
N GLY A 241 -15.63 -11.15 -10.94
CA GLY A 241 -15.14 -10.19 -9.96
C GLY A 241 -13.61 -10.05 -9.93
N ALA A 242 -12.91 -10.50 -10.97
CA ALA A 242 -11.49 -10.22 -11.11
C ALA A 242 -11.29 -8.75 -11.51
N LEU A 243 -10.30 -8.11 -10.89
CA LEU A 243 -9.96 -6.71 -11.16
C LEU A 243 -9.46 -6.56 -12.60
N PRO A 244 -9.83 -5.46 -13.29
CA PRO A 244 -9.26 -5.15 -14.59
C PRO A 244 -7.74 -4.92 -14.48
N ALA A 245 -7.01 -5.19 -15.55
CA ALA A 245 -5.57 -4.91 -15.63
C ALA A 245 -5.26 -3.41 -15.47
N SER A 246 -6.21 -2.53 -15.81
CA SER A 246 -6.16 -1.08 -15.61
C SER A 246 -6.35 -0.63 -14.15
N GLY A 247 -6.48 -1.58 -13.21
CA GLY A 247 -6.67 -1.32 -11.79
C GLY A 247 -8.13 -1.14 -11.36
N GLY A 248 -8.34 -1.09 -10.05
CA GLY A 248 -9.63 -0.93 -9.39
C GLY A 248 -9.47 -0.82 -7.87
N ILE A 249 -10.54 -0.48 -7.16
CA ILE A 249 -10.53 -0.36 -5.70
C ILE A 249 -10.68 -1.76 -5.10
N VAL A 250 -9.62 -2.26 -4.45
CA VAL A 250 -9.71 -3.44 -3.57
C VAL A 250 -10.38 -2.99 -2.26
N THR A 251 -11.66 -3.30 -2.08
CA THR A 251 -12.33 -3.12 -0.78
C THR A 251 -11.98 -4.30 0.13
N GLY A 252 -10.74 -4.33 0.60
CA GLY A 252 -10.16 -5.40 1.41
C GLY A 252 -8.66 -5.18 1.67
N ASN A 253 -8.00 -6.12 2.34
CA ASN A 253 -6.57 -6.00 2.62
C ASN A 253 -5.73 -6.38 1.38
N LEU A 254 -5.07 -5.40 0.75
CA LEU A 254 -4.09 -5.63 -0.31
C LEU A 254 -2.71 -5.89 0.32
N ALA A 255 -2.20 -7.11 0.21
CA ALA A 255 -0.82 -7.43 0.55
C ALA A 255 0.09 -7.20 -0.66
N VAL A 256 0.73 -6.03 -0.75
CA VAL A 256 1.72 -5.76 -1.79
C VAL A 256 3.04 -6.45 -1.43
N THR A 257 3.33 -7.59 -2.06
CA THR A 257 4.65 -8.22 -2.02
C THR A 257 5.52 -7.68 -3.16
N GLY A 258 6.05 -6.46 -2.99
CA GLY A 258 7.00 -5.83 -3.94
C GLY A 258 8.03 -4.98 -3.18
N ALA A 259 9.32 -5.06 -3.57
CA ALA A 259 10.43 -4.38 -2.88
C ALA A 259 10.18 -2.87 -2.79
N ALA A 260 10.12 -2.31 -1.58
CA ALA A 260 10.33 -0.87 -1.44
C ALA A 260 11.81 -0.62 -1.81
N LEU A 261 12.08 0.30 -2.74
CA LEU A 261 13.45 0.59 -3.15
C LEU A 261 14.25 1.07 -1.92
N GLY A 262 15.27 0.31 -1.53
CA GLY A 262 16.27 0.71 -0.53
C GLY A 262 16.12 0.18 0.90
N GLU A 263 15.12 -0.65 1.21
CA GLU A 263 15.01 -1.33 2.52
C GLU A 263 15.07 -2.85 2.34
N ASP A 264 15.98 -3.52 3.05
CA ASP A 264 16.07 -4.98 3.03
C ASP A 264 14.79 -5.60 3.61
N LYS A 265 14.44 -6.81 3.17
CA LYS A 265 13.21 -7.50 3.61
C LYS A 265 13.53 -8.78 4.34
N PRO A 266 12.66 -9.22 5.28
CA PRO A 266 12.82 -10.52 5.94
C PRO A 266 13.07 -11.67 4.95
N ALA A 267 12.33 -11.69 3.84
CA ALA A 267 12.44 -12.72 2.81
C ALA A 267 13.82 -12.76 2.12
N ALA A 268 14.48 -11.61 1.94
CA ALA A 268 15.84 -11.56 1.37
C ALA A 268 16.88 -12.20 2.31
N HIS A 269 16.58 -12.28 3.60
CA HIS A 269 17.40 -12.92 4.63
C HIS A 269 16.94 -14.36 4.95
N GLY A 270 16.00 -14.91 4.18
CA GLY A 270 15.47 -16.27 4.39
C GLY A 270 14.63 -16.43 5.65
N ILE A 271 14.07 -15.35 6.19
CA ILE A 271 13.19 -15.35 7.36
C ILE A 271 11.80 -14.82 6.99
N ALA A 272 10.79 -15.15 7.80
CA ALA A 272 9.41 -14.85 7.48
C ALA A 272 9.00 -13.42 7.86
N ALA A 273 9.44 -12.94 9.02
CA ALA A 273 9.17 -11.58 9.49
C ALA A 273 10.20 -11.14 10.54
N TRP A 274 10.42 -9.83 10.65
CA TRP A 274 11.14 -9.19 11.76
C TRP A 274 10.35 -7.99 12.27
N CYS A 275 10.66 -7.52 13.48
CA CYS A 275 9.99 -6.33 14.05
C CYS A 275 10.42 -5.02 13.40
N TYR A 276 11.64 -4.97 12.85
CA TYR A 276 12.25 -3.90 12.06
C TYR A 276 13.60 -4.39 11.49
N ASP A 277 14.19 -3.66 10.54
CA ASP A 277 15.47 -3.99 9.93
C ASP A 277 16.58 -4.16 11.00
N PRO A 278 17.31 -5.29 11.02
CA PRO A 278 18.39 -5.53 11.98
C PRO A 278 19.51 -4.47 11.97
N ALA A 279 19.75 -3.77 10.86
CA ALA A 279 20.73 -2.68 10.78
C ALA A 279 20.39 -1.51 11.71
N LEU A 280 19.12 -1.35 12.10
CA LEU A 280 18.68 -0.32 13.04
C LEU A 280 18.88 -0.72 14.51
N ALA A 281 19.23 -1.98 14.81
CA ALA A 281 19.44 -2.50 16.17
C ALA A 281 20.80 -2.08 16.77
N VAL A 282 21.03 -0.76 16.85
CA VAL A 282 22.35 -0.17 17.17
C VAL A 282 22.61 0.06 18.67
N ASN A 283 21.66 -0.24 19.56
CA ASN A 283 21.81 -0.10 21.01
C ASN A 283 21.48 -1.40 21.74
N SER A 284 21.69 -1.46 23.06
CA SER A 284 21.27 -2.59 23.89
C SER A 284 20.63 -2.14 25.22
N THR A 285 19.84 -3.01 25.84
CA THR A 285 19.21 -2.72 27.14
C THR A 285 19.00 -4.00 27.96
N ALA A 286 19.30 -3.90 29.25
CA ALA A 286 19.04 -4.95 30.21
C ALA A 286 17.52 -5.10 30.40
N LEU A 287 17.03 -6.33 30.29
CA LEU A 287 15.64 -6.62 30.62
C LEU A 287 15.47 -6.70 32.14
N VAL A 288 14.29 -6.29 32.62
CA VAL A 288 13.92 -6.43 34.03
C VAL A 288 13.54 -7.87 34.30
N ASN A 289 14.20 -8.51 35.27
CA ASN A 289 13.89 -9.87 35.68
C ASN A 289 12.39 -10.05 35.96
N GLY A 290 11.84 -11.16 35.48
CA GLY A 290 10.44 -11.51 35.70
C GLY A 290 9.42 -10.71 34.88
N SER A 291 9.85 -9.78 34.02
CA SER A 291 8.95 -9.04 33.13
C SER A 291 8.81 -9.76 31.80
N LEU A 292 7.57 -9.95 31.33
CA LEU A 292 7.33 -10.48 29.98
C LEU A 292 7.37 -9.33 28.97
N TYR A 293 8.43 -9.28 28.18
CA TYR A 293 8.53 -8.39 27.04
C TYR A 293 7.87 -9.02 25.82
N LEU A 294 7.07 -8.24 25.11
CA LEU A 294 6.36 -8.61 23.90
C LEU A 294 6.83 -7.74 22.75
N VAL A 295 7.24 -8.39 21.66
CA VAL A 295 7.66 -7.72 20.43
C VAL A 295 6.80 -8.21 19.29
N ARG A 296 6.06 -7.31 18.67
CA ARG A 296 5.16 -7.60 17.55
C ARG A 296 5.97 -7.89 16.29
N VAL A 297 5.52 -8.91 15.56
CA VAL A 297 5.94 -9.23 14.21
C VAL A 297 4.70 -9.39 13.34
N ASP A 298 4.70 -8.72 12.19
CA ASP A 298 3.60 -8.71 11.23
C ASP A 298 3.87 -9.72 10.11
N ILE A 299 2.89 -10.55 9.79
CA ILE A 299 3.06 -11.68 8.86
C ILE A 299 2.54 -11.30 7.49
N ALA A 300 3.46 -11.13 6.53
CA ALA A 300 3.08 -10.76 5.16
C ALA A 300 2.43 -11.92 4.38
N ALA A 301 2.91 -13.15 4.59
CA ALA A 301 2.44 -14.34 3.89
C ALA A 301 2.30 -15.52 4.86
N ALA A 302 1.35 -16.41 4.58
CA ALA A 302 1.11 -17.58 5.41
C ALA A 302 2.36 -18.47 5.45
N VAL A 303 2.77 -18.89 6.64
CA VAL A 303 4.05 -19.56 6.86
C VAL A 303 3.96 -20.48 8.07
N THR A 304 4.65 -21.61 8.04
CA THR A 304 4.88 -22.43 9.24
C THR A 304 6.22 -22.06 9.84
N VAL A 305 6.22 -21.43 11.02
CA VAL A 305 7.46 -21.03 11.70
C VAL A 305 7.90 -22.08 12.71
N THR A 306 9.21 -22.31 12.80
CA THR A 306 9.85 -23.25 13.73
C THR A 306 10.98 -22.59 14.51
N LYS A 307 11.36 -21.36 14.15
CA LYS A 307 12.49 -20.63 14.75
C LYS A 307 12.08 -19.22 15.15
N LEU A 308 12.48 -18.85 16.36
CA LEU A 308 12.45 -17.49 16.88
C LEU A 308 13.89 -16.98 16.97
N TYR A 309 14.15 -15.85 16.34
CA TYR A 309 15.43 -15.17 16.37
C TYR A 309 15.35 -13.97 17.31
N TRP A 310 16.37 -13.77 18.10
CA TRP A 310 16.48 -12.69 19.07
C TRP A 310 17.96 -12.43 19.35
N TRP A 311 18.34 -11.23 19.78
CA TRP A 311 19.75 -10.85 19.78
C TRP A 311 20.22 -10.35 21.15
N VAL A 312 21.17 -11.08 21.73
CA VAL A 312 21.85 -10.70 22.96
C VAL A 312 23.03 -9.78 22.64
N GLY A 313 22.98 -8.55 23.15
CA GLY A 313 24.07 -7.58 23.03
C GLY A 313 25.21 -7.87 24.01
N ASN A 314 24.88 -8.03 25.29
CA ASN A 314 25.81 -8.40 26.36
C ASN A 314 25.27 -9.62 27.10
N SER A 315 26.16 -10.58 27.33
CA SER A 315 25.86 -11.81 28.06
C SER A 315 25.39 -11.53 29.48
N GLY A 316 24.31 -12.18 29.89
CA GLY A 316 23.92 -12.29 31.29
C GLY A 316 24.82 -13.25 32.04
N SER A 317 24.65 -13.34 33.36
CA SER A 317 25.36 -14.30 34.20
C SER A 317 24.46 -14.92 35.26
N SER A 318 24.77 -16.18 35.60
CA SER A 318 24.00 -16.99 36.55
C SER A 318 22.50 -17.03 36.22
N PRO A 319 22.11 -17.57 35.03
CA PRO A 319 20.70 -17.74 34.69
C PRO A 319 20.02 -18.66 35.72
N VAL A 320 18.82 -18.27 36.16
CA VAL A 320 18.00 -19.10 37.03
C VAL A 320 17.41 -20.24 36.20
N ALA A 321 17.77 -21.47 36.54
CA ALA A 321 17.37 -22.66 35.80
C ALA A 321 15.84 -22.76 35.66
N GLY A 322 15.38 -22.99 34.44
CA GLY A 322 13.98 -23.13 34.06
C GLY A 322 13.21 -21.81 33.99
N GLN A 323 13.85 -20.64 34.11
CA GLN A 323 13.16 -19.35 34.19
C GLN A 323 13.50 -18.36 33.08
N ASN A 324 14.21 -18.81 32.04
CA ASN A 324 14.49 -18.03 30.84
C ASN A 324 13.80 -18.69 29.65
N HIS A 325 12.92 -17.95 28.99
CA HIS A 325 12.05 -18.49 27.94
C HIS A 325 11.87 -17.48 26.82
N VAL A 326 11.80 -18.01 25.60
CA VAL A 326 11.35 -17.27 24.42
C VAL A 326 10.18 -18.05 23.82
N GLY A 327 9.13 -17.35 23.43
CA GLY A 327 7.93 -17.98 22.89
C GLY A 327 7.17 -17.08 21.93
N LEU A 328 6.14 -17.66 21.32
CA LEU A 328 5.30 -17.01 20.33
C LEU A 328 3.86 -16.95 20.87
N TYR A 329 3.29 -15.75 20.91
CA TYR A 329 1.91 -15.50 21.26
C TYR A 329 1.11 -15.08 20.03
N SER A 330 -0.13 -15.56 19.95
CA SER A 330 -1.14 -15.02 19.04
C SER A 330 -1.49 -13.57 19.40
N SER A 331 -2.06 -12.84 18.44
CA SER A 331 -2.62 -11.49 18.65
C SER A 331 -3.72 -11.45 19.73
N ALA A 332 -4.39 -12.58 20.00
CA ALA A 332 -5.37 -12.71 21.07
C ALA A 332 -4.74 -12.96 22.46
N GLY A 333 -3.43 -13.15 22.54
CA GLY A 333 -2.71 -13.37 23.79
C GLY A 333 -2.57 -14.84 24.22
N THR A 334 -2.90 -15.81 23.38
CA THR A 334 -2.63 -17.24 23.66
C THR A 334 -1.18 -17.59 23.30
N LEU A 335 -0.46 -18.25 24.21
CA LEU A 335 0.88 -18.80 23.95
C LEU A 335 0.77 -20.00 23.02
N LEU A 336 1.39 -19.91 21.84
CA LEU A 336 1.33 -20.93 20.80
C LEU A 336 2.47 -21.95 20.94
N ALA A 337 3.68 -21.46 21.20
CA ALA A 337 4.84 -22.29 21.44
C ALA A 337 5.89 -21.53 22.25
N SER A 338 6.73 -22.25 22.97
CA SER A 338 7.86 -21.70 23.72
C SER A 338 9.00 -22.69 23.80
N ALA A 339 10.18 -22.18 24.15
CA ALA A 339 11.32 -23.00 24.49
C ALA A 339 12.17 -22.32 25.56
N ASN A 340 12.89 -23.14 26.32
CA ASN A 340 13.86 -22.70 27.31
C ASN A 340 15.05 -22.02 26.63
N ALA A 341 15.53 -20.94 27.24
CA ALA A 341 16.63 -20.11 26.76
C ALA A 341 17.74 -19.92 27.80
N ASP A 342 17.79 -20.74 28.86
CA ASP A 342 18.74 -20.57 29.99
C ASP A 342 20.21 -20.54 29.53
N ALA A 343 20.59 -21.45 28.64
CA ALA A 343 21.95 -21.48 28.10
C ALA A 343 22.23 -20.27 27.18
N ALA A 344 21.22 -19.83 26.43
CA ALA A 344 21.37 -18.81 25.41
C ALA A 344 21.63 -17.41 25.99
N VAL A 345 21.06 -17.10 27.17
CA VAL A 345 21.25 -15.78 27.82
C VAL A 345 22.68 -15.53 28.30
N SER A 346 23.50 -16.57 28.42
CA SER A 346 24.87 -16.49 28.97
C SER A 346 25.95 -16.18 27.93
N SER A 347 25.59 -15.84 26.69
CA SER A 347 26.55 -15.48 25.64
C SER A 347 26.00 -14.38 24.74
N ALA A 348 26.84 -13.43 24.33
CA ALA A 348 26.46 -12.41 23.34
C ALA A 348 26.51 -12.98 21.92
N ALA A 349 25.40 -12.89 21.19
CA ALA A 349 25.26 -13.18 19.75
C ALA A 349 23.79 -13.05 19.35
N LEU A 350 23.54 -13.08 18.05
CA LEU A 350 22.23 -13.49 17.52
C LEU A 350 21.92 -14.92 18.00
N LYS A 351 20.72 -15.12 18.51
CA LYS A 351 20.22 -16.39 19.03
C LYS A 351 19.12 -16.92 18.13
N THR A 352 19.09 -18.23 18.00
CA THR A 352 18.03 -18.97 17.33
C THR A 352 17.44 -19.95 18.34
N THR A 353 16.15 -19.84 18.58
CA THR A 353 15.40 -20.71 19.48
C THR A 353 14.40 -21.51 18.67
N THR A 354 14.55 -22.84 18.67
CA THR A 354 13.61 -23.75 18.00
C THR A 354 12.34 -23.90 18.83
N ILE A 355 11.19 -23.82 18.18
CA ILE A 355 9.86 -24.04 18.76
C ILE A 355 9.10 -25.11 17.99
N THR A 356 8.06 -25.68 18.60
CA THR A 356 7.10 -26.53 17.88
C THR A 356 6.48 -25.75 16.72
N GLY A 357 6.44 -26.33 15.52
CA GLY A 357 5.97 -25.66 14.31
C GLY A 357 4.59 -25.02 14.45
N GLN A 358 4.49 -23.74 14.13
CA GLN A 358 3.24 -22.96 14.20
C GLN A 358 2.88 -22.40 12.84
N ALA A 359 1.67 -22.72 12.36
CA ALA A 359 1.11 -22.10 11.16
C ALA A 359 0.62 -20.69 11.48
N LEU A 360 1.18 -19.69 10.80
CA LEU A 360 0.85 -18.29 10.96
C LEU A 360 0.05 -17.79 9.75
N THR A 361 -0.97 -16.98 10.02
CA THR A 361 -1.89 -16.46 9.00
C THR A 361 -1.33 -15.20 8.36
N ALA A 362 -1.43 -15.09 7.03
CA ALA A 362 -1.11 -13.85 6.31
C ALA A 362 -1.97 -12.68 6.79
N GLY A 363 -1.37 -11.49 6.91
CA GLY A 363 -2.03 -10.27 7.40
C GLY A 363 -2.27 -10.22 8.91
N ALA A 364 -2.00 -11.29 9.65
CA ALA A 364 -2.06 -11.29 11.10
C ALA A 364 -0.74 -10.83 11.72
N PHE A 365 -0.79 -10.45 13.00
CA PHE A 365 0.41 -10.19 13.80
C PHE A 365 0.49 -11.17 14.96
N TYR A 366 1.71 -11.37 15.44
CA TYR A 366 2.03 -12.22 16.58
C TYR A 366 3.02 -11.48 17.47
N TRP A 367 3.14 -11.88 18.74
CA TRP A 367 4.21 -11.38 19.61
C TRP A 367 5.24 -12.46 19.89
N VAL A 368 6.51 -12.12 19.71
CA VAL A 368 7.60 -12.86 20.34
C VAL A 368 7.68 -12.40 21.79
N GLY A 369 7.42 -13.32 22.71
CA GLY A 369 7.50 -13.11 24.14
C GLY A 369 8.87 -13.52 24.69
N MET A 370 9.48 -12.66 25.48
CA MET A 370 10.76 -12.91 26.15
C MET A 370 10.64 -12.67 27.65
N LEU A 371 11.06 -13.65 28.44
CA LEU A 371 11.07 -13.59 29.89
C LEU A 371 12.38 -14.18 30.39
N PHE A 372 13.16 -13.40 31.14
CA PHE A 372 14.45 -13.83 31.67
C PHE A 372 14.54 -13.56 33.17
N ASN A 373 15.28 -14.43 33.85
CA ASN A 373 15.61 -14.34 35.26
C ASN A 373 17.06 -14.83 35.44
N ALA A 374 17.93 -13.92 35.88
CA ALA A 374 19.34 -14.19 36.12
C ALA A 374 19.90 -13.23 37.18
N SER A 375 21.03 -13.55 37.82
CA SER A 375 21.69 -12.61 38.74
C SER A 375 22.10 -11.32 38.04
N VAL A 376 22.61 -11.44 36.81
CA VAL A 376 22.78 -10.31 35.88
C VAL A 376 22.01 -10.65 34.61
N PRO A 377 20.89 -9.97 34.31
CA PRO A 377 20.14 -10.23 33.09
C PRO A 377 20.94 -9.88 31.84
N PRO A 378 20.74 -10.59 30.71
CA PRO A 378 21.35 -10.21 29.45
C PRO A 378 20.82 -8.84 29.00
N THR A 379 21.62 -8.13 28.22
CA THR A 379 21.10 -7.02 27.42
C THR A 379 20.64 -7.56 26.07
N LEU A 380 19.49 -7.10 25.60
CA LEU A 380 19.07 -7.38 24.23
C LEU A 380 19.36 -6.18 23.33
N THR A 381 19.76 -6.45 22.09
CA THR A 381 19.93 -5.38 21.11
C THR A 381 18.58 -4.81 20.73
N ARG A 382 18.57 -3.52 20.43
CA ARG A 382 17.36 -2.75 20.20
C ARG A 382 17.63 -1.54 19.31
N ALA A 383 16.57 -0.97 18.74
CA ALA A 383 16.67 0.29 18.04
C ALA A 383 16.99 1.47 18.99
N SER A 384 17.57 2.54 18.44
CA SER A 384 17.78 3.79 19.16
C SER A 384 16.44 4.47 19.48
N GLY A 385 16.40 5.24 20.57
CA GLY A 385 15.19 5.93 20.99
C GLY A 385 15.48 6.94 22.10
N TRP A 386 14.68 8.00 22.13
CA TRP A 386 14.71 9.05 23.15
C TRP A 386 13.54 8.89 24.13
N THR A 387 13.50 9.72 25.16
CA THR A 387 12.36 9.82 26.08
C THR A 387 11.05 9.94 25.30
N GLY A 388 10.06 9.10 25.64
CA GLY A 388 8.76 9.06 24.95
C GLY A 388 8.69 8.07 23.77
N VAL A 389 9.76 7.31 23.48
CA VAL A 389 9.74 6.28 22.43
C VAL A 389 8.70 5.20 22.69
N ASN A 390 8.30 4.95 23.94
CA ASN A 390 7.19 4.06 24.30
C ASN A 390 5.86 4.49 23.65
N VAL A 391 5.62 5.80 23.55
CA VAL A 391 4.44 6.37 22.89
C VAL A 391 4.67 6.42 21.38
N ALA A 392 5.83 6.90 20.92
CA ALA A 392 6.10 7.04 19.49
C ALA A 392 6.08 5.70 18.74
N ALA A 393 6.67 4.65 19.32
CA ALA A 393 6.69 3.32 18.72
C ALA A 393 5.32 2.64 18.70
N ASN A 394 4.37 3.13 19.51
CA ASN A 394 3.00 2.61 19.62
C ASN A 394 1.95 3.65 19.18
N LEU A 395 2.35 4.69 18.45
CA LEU A 395 1.45 5.78 18.08
C LEU A 395 0.28 5.25 17.25
N GLY A 396 -0.94 5.58 17.66
CA GLY A 396 -2.18 5.12 17.03
C GLY A 396 -2.55 3.66 17.31
N LEU A 397 -1.76 2.93 18.11
CA LEU A 397 -2.06 1.56 18.52
C LEU A 397 -2.69 1.53 19.92
N THR A 398 -3.58 0.56 20.13
CA THR A 398 -4.06 0.23 21.47
C THR A 398 -3.01 -0.59 22.23
N ALA A 399 -3.19 -0.73 23.56
CA ALA A 399 -2.41 -1.67 24.37
C ALA A 399 -2.44 -3.10 23.75
N ALA A 400 -3.62 -3.56 23.33
CA ALA A 400 -3.82 -4.87 22.73
C ALA A 400 -3.14 -5.06 21.36
N THR A 401 -2.60 -4.00 20.76
CA THR A 401 -1.96 -4.06 19.43
C THR A 401 -0.55 -3.47 19.45
N SER A 402 -0.02 -3.11 20.62
CA SER A 402 1.27 -2.46 20.79
C SER A 402 2.40 -3.27 20.15
N ARG A 403 3.33 -2.55 19.50
CA ARG A 403 4.52 -3.12 18.86
C ARG A 403 5.54 -3.62 19.88
N PHE A 404 5.80 -2.81 20.91
CA PHE A 404 6.73 -3.14 21.98
C PHE A 404 6.05 -2.87 23.31
N ALA A 405 5.94 -3.90 24.13
CA ALA A 405 5.23 -3.81 25.40
C ALA A 405 5.78 -4.76 26.46
N ILE A 406 5.43 -4.49 27.71
CA ILE A 406 5.51 -5.41 28.83
C ILE A 406 4.10 -5.86 29.17
N ASN A 407 3.95 -7.16 29.46
CA ASN A 407 2.71 -7.72 29.98
C ASN A 407 2.97 -8.37 31.34
N GLY A 408 2.76 -7.62 32.42
CA GLY A 408 2.98 -8.10 33.79
C GLY A 408 4.45 -8.34 34.16
N THR A 409 4.66 -8.57 35.45
CA THR A 409 5.99 -8.72 36.09
C THR A 409 5.99 -9.87 37.10
N GLY A 410 7.15 -10.18 37.69
CA GLY A 410 7.30 -11.22 38.72
C GLY A 410 7.11 -12.66 38.21
N ARG A 411 7.32 -12.90 36.92
CA ARG A 411 7.09 -14.19 36.28
C ARG A 411 8.33 -15.08 36.28
N THR A 412 8.14 -16.38 36.45
CA THR A 412 9.18 -17.41 36.33
C THR A 412 9.01 -18.29 35.08
N SER A 413 7.89 -18.14 34.37
CA SER A 413 7.59 -18.84 33.11
C SER A 413 6.66 -17.99 32.23
N LEU A 414 6.62 -18.30 30.93
CA LEU A 414 5.66 -17.70 30.01
C LEU A 414 4.24 -18.22 30.35
N PRO A 415 3.26 -17.34 30.65
CA PRO A 415 1.91 -17.79 30.93
C PRO A 415 1.25 -18.36 29.67
N ALA A 416 0.36 -19.33 29.83
CA ALA A 416 -0.41 -19.91 28.72
C ALA A 416 -1.27 -18.86 27.99
N THR A 417 -1.73 -17.84 28.72
CA THR A 417 -2.49 -16.72 28.18
C THR A 417 -2.04 -15.42 28.83
N ILE A 418 -2.06 -14.34 28.06
CA ILE A 418 -1.94 -12.96 28.53
C ILE A 418 -3.23 -12.19 28.23
N THR A 419 -3.42 -11.06 28.91
CA THR A 419 -4.47 -10.09 28.58
C THR A 419 -3.84 -8.96 27.76
N PRO A 420 -4.03 -8.91 26.42
CA PRO A 420 -3.35 -7.90 25.59
C PRO A 420 -3.72 -6.46 25.94
N ALA A 421 -4.95 -6.22 26.40
CA ALA A 421 -5.39 -4.90 26.84
C ALA A 421 -4.61 -4.35 28.05
N SER A 422 -3.87 -5.21 28.77
CA SER A 422 -3.02 -4.83 29.91
C SER A 422 -1.56 -4.56 29.52
N ASN A 423 -1.23 -4.58 28.23
CA ASN A 423 0.10 -4.26 27.73
C ASN A 423 0.47 -2.81 28.05
N VAL A 424 1.72 -2.59 28.48
CA VAL A 424 2.28 -1.27 28.73
C VAL A 424 3.49 -1.07 27.82
N GLY A 425 3.55 0.05 27.10
CA GLY A 425 4.67 0.35 26.19
C GLY A 425 6.03 0.35 26.90
N THR A 426 7.08 -0.10 26.22
CA THR A 426 8.45 -0.10 26.74
C THR A 426 9.12 1.25 26.54
N ASP A 427 9.91 1.72 27.52
CA ASP A 427 10.71 2.97 27.45
C ASP A 427 11.83 2.96 26.39
N PHE A 428 11.84 1.94 25.55
CA PHE A 428 12.73 1.73 24.44
C PHE A 428 11.98 1.12 23.27
N ALA A 429 12.37 1.45 22.03
CA ALA A 429 11.97 0.67 20.87
C ALA A 429 12.52 -0.75 21.07
N GLY A 430 11.63 -1.74 21.10
CA GLY A 430 11.84 -3.02 21.79
C GLY A 430 13.03 -3.84 21.29
N PRO A 431 13.31 -4.97 21.96
CA PRO A 431 14.39 -5.85 21.54
C PRO A 431 14.19 -6.35 20.12
N TRP A 432 15.27 -6.55 19.37
CA TRP A 432 15.17 -7.07 18.01
C TRP A 432 14.77 -8.55 18.03
N VAL A 433 13.74 -8.88 17.26
CA VAL A 433 13.28 -10.25 17.03
C VAL A 433 12.94 -10.49 15.57
N ALA A 434 13.05 -11.75 15.16
CA ALA A 434 12.53 -12.24 13.90
C ALA A 434 11.99 -13.67 14.03
N ILE A 435 11.29 -14.14 13.02
CA ILE A 435 10.73 -15.49 12.97
C ILE A 435 11.00 -16.14 11.61
N GLY A 436 11.16 -17.46 11.58
CA GLY A 436 11.46 -18.19 10.36
C GLY A 436 11.30 -19.71 10.49
N THR A 437 11.81 -20.43 9.48
CA THR A 437 11.68 -21.88 9.28
C THR A 437 12.95 -22.67 9.59
#